data_AF-A0A4R9K4Q0-F1
#
_entry.id   AF-A0A4R9K4Q0-F1
#
_cell.length_a   1.000
_cell.length_b   1.000
_cell.length_c   1.000
_cell.angle_alpha   90.00
_cell.angle_beta   90.00
_cell.angle_gamma   90.00
#
_symmetry.space_group_name_H-M   'P 1'
#
loop_
_entity.id
_entity.type
_entity.pdbx_description
1 polymer ?
#
loop_
_entity_poly.entity_id
_entity_poly.type
_entity_poly.pdbx_seq_one_letter_code
_entity_poly.pdbx_strand_id
1 'polypeptide(L)'
;MNWQKIKEIWDRLVAYFNTFYAWVFGLATRAADSGESKRILFLTYSWIIVLLFLTGFILAGKNPLKLLIPFTLYDLPNMDPRKEIVIYGSNGEGEVFAVKRKVLLSGEDFRHDVLTLVGETGESSYFDPTVPNASAQFRNLKKLPNLQDSVISIWKRGDLLILDLRKSTIENLLSDMKFRIDYTYASQMTEEQKSAEIERKKLVLLSSAFLAVEKTLFEHYSDLNRIEYRLGGEQADLPGLTYLLSSVHSR
;
A
#
# COMPACT_ATOMS: atom_id res chain seq x y z
N MET A 1 -71.18 4.18 -5.99
CA MET A 1 -70.03 5.08 -6.29
C MET A 1 -70.56 6.22 -7.14
N ASN A 2 -70.51 7.46 -6.65
CA ASN A 2 -71.32 8.56 -7.19
C ASN A 2 -70.64 9.22 -8.40
N TRP A 3 -71.02 8.82 -9.61
CA TRP A 3 -70.46 9.26 -10.90
C TRP A 3 -70.43 10.79 -11.07
N GLN A 4 -71.38 11.50 -10.45
CA GLN A 4 -71.42 12.96 -10.47
C GLN A 4 -70.24 13.61 -9.73
N LYS A 5 -69.76 13.03 -8.63
CA LYS A 5 -68.60 13.54 -7.88
C LYS A 5 -67.29 13.36 -8.66
N ILE A 6 -67.17 12.27 -9.42
CA ILE A 6 -65.99 12.02 -10.26
C ILE A 6 -65.94 13.04 -11.41
N LYS A 7 -67.10 13.33 -12.02
CA LYS A 7 -67.21 14.32 -13.09
C LYS A 7 -66.84 15.72 -12.62
N GLU A 8 -67.31 16.13 -11.44
CA GLU A 8 -66.99 17.44 -10.88
C GLU A 8 -65.49 17.61 -10.54
N ILE A 9 -64.83 16.56 -10.04
CA ILE A 9 -63.38 16.56 -9.82
C ILE A 9 -62.62 16.66 -11.14
N TRP A 10 -63.08 15.93 -12.17
CA TRP A 10 -62.47 15.96 -13.49
C TRP A 10 -62.62 17.33 -14.16
N ASP A 11 -63.79 17.96 -14.07
CA ASP A 11 -64.04 19.29 -14.62
C ASP A 11 -63.18 20.35 -13.92
N ARG A 12 -62.98 20.25 -12.59
CA ARG A 12 -62.05 21.11 -11.84
C ARG A 12 -60.60 20.89 -12.25
N LEU A 13 -60.18 19.64 -12.47
CA LEU A 13 -58.83 19.32 -12.96
C LEU A 13 -58.60 19.88 -14.35
N VAL A 14 -59.54 19.69 -15.28
CA VAL A 14 -59.46 20.22 -16.64
C VAL A 14 -59.42 21.76 -16.62
N ALA A 15 -60.24 22.41 -15.78
CA ALA A 15 -60.19 23.86 -15.62
C ALA A 15 -58.83 24.33 -15.08
N TYR A 16 -58.25 23.60 -14.12
CA TYR A 16 -56.91 23.88 -13.59
C TYR A 16 -55.81 23.69 -14.65
N PHE A 17 -55.89 22.65 -15.46
CA PHE A 17 -54.96 22.43 -16.57
C PHE A 17 -55.09 23.50 -17.66
N ASN A 18 -56.31 23.95 -17.97
CA ASN A 18 -56.55 25.02 -18.93
C ASN A 18 -56.02 26.37 -18.45
N THR A 19 -56.19 26.71 -17.17
CA THR A 19 -55.62 27.94 -16.59
C THR A 19 -54.09 27.87 -16.52
N PHE A 20 -53.54 26.72 -16.16
CA PHE A 20 -52.09 26.48 -16.21
C PHE A 20 -51.54 26.61 -17.63
N TYR A 21 -52.19 26.00 -18.62
CA TYR A 21 -51.79 26.08 -20.03
C TYR A 21 -51.87 27.53 -20.54
N ALA A 22 -52.96 28.25 -20.25
CA ALA A 22 -53.10 29.65 -20.64
C ALA A 22 -52.03 30.54 -20.00
N TRP A 23 -51.63 30.25 -18.76
CA TRP A 23 -50.53 30.93 -18.07
C TRP A 23 -49.17 30.64 -18.74
N VAL A 24 -48.87 29.37 -19.03
CA VAL A 24 -47.63 28.97 -19.74
C VAL A 24 -47.58 29.57 -21.15
N PHE A 25 -48.70 29.53 -21.88
CA PHE A 25 -48.81 30.09 -23.22
C PHE A 25 -48.63 31.61 -23.20
N GLY A 26 -49.28 32.30 -22.25
CA GLY A 26 -49.12 33.74 -22.05
C GLY A 26 -47.71 34.15 -21.64
N LEU A 27 -46.96 33.30 -20.94
CA LEU A 27 -45.53 33.49 -20.67
C LEU A 27 -44.68 33.31 -21.93
N ALA A 28 -45.02 32.34 -22.78
CA ALA A 28 -44.30 32.02 -24.01
C ALA A 28 -44.55 33.01 -25.16
N THR A 29 -45.71 33.66 -25.23
CA THR A 29 -46.08 34.59 -26.31
C THR A 29 -45.90 36.08 -25.97
N ARG A 30 -45.27 36.41 -24.84
CA ARG A 30 -45.01 37.81 -24.44
C ARG A 30 -43.88 38.45 -25.22
N ALA A 31 -43.95 39.78 -25.39
CA ALA A 31 -42.93 40.56 -26.10
C ALA A 31 -41.52 40.31 -25.53
N ALA A 32 -40.55 40.11 -26.42
CA ALA A 32 -39.22 39.61 -26.09
C ALA A 32 -38.40 40.50 -25.14
N ASP A 33 -38.75 41.77 -24.98
CA ASP A 33 -37.95 42.77 -24.26
C ASP A 33 -38.45 43.11 -22.84
N SER A 34 -39.48 42.41 -22.36
CA SER A 34 -39.96 42.59 -20.98
C SER A 34 -38.97 41.99 -19.96
N GLY A 35 -38.87 42.59 -18.78
CA GLY A 35 -37.99 42.11 -17.70
C GLY A 35 -38.31 40.67 -17.25
N GLU A 36 -39.58 40.25 -17.36
CA GLU A 36 -39.99 38.88 -17.08
C GLU A 36 -39.56 37.90 -18.17
N SER A 37 -39.63 38.29 -19.45
CA SER A 37 -39.14 37.48 -20.57
C SER A 37 -37.64 37.17 -20.45
N LYS A 38 -36.83 38.16 -20.03
CA LYS A 38 -35.39 37.97 -19.77
C LYS A 38 -35.12 37.01 -18.61
N ARG A 39 -35.93 37.04 -17.55
CA ARG A 39 -35.84 36.10 -16.42
C ARG A 39 -36.20 34.68 -16.85
N ILE A 40 -37.25 34.52 -17.65
CA ILE A 40 -37.68 33.21 -18.17
C ILE A 40 -36.59 32.64 -19.07
N LEU A 41 -36.05 33.42 -20.01
CA LEU A 41 -34.95 33.01 -20.86
C LEU A 41 -33.73 32.58 -20.04
N PHE A 42 -33.31 33.38 -19.05
CA PHE A 42 -32.22 33.03 -18.14
C PHE A 42 -32.48 31.71 -17.42
N LEU A 43 -33.69 31.51 -16.89
CA LEU A 43 -34.07 30.29 -16.20
C LEU A 43 -34.06 29.08 -17.14
N THR A 44 -34.57 29.23 -18.37
CA THR A 44 -34.56 28.19 -19.39
C THR A 44 -33.13 27.79 -19.77
N TYR A 45 -32.25 28.75 -20.05
CA TYR A 45 -30.84 28.45 -20.36
C TYR A 45 -30.09 27.86 -19.17
N SER A 46 -30.38 28.31 -17.94
CA SER A 46 -29.80 27.73 -16.72
C SER A 46 -30.22 26.27 -16.56
N TRP A 47 -31.48 25.94 -16.79
CA TRP A 47 -31.97 24.56 -16.77
C TRP A 47 -31.36 23.70 -17.88
N ILE A 48 -31.18 24.25 -19.08
CA ILE A 48 -30.50 23.53 -20.18
C ILE A 48 -29.07 23.19 -19.78
N ILE A 49 -28.32 24.14 -19.17
CA ILE A 49 -26.95 23.89 -18.70
C ILE A 49 -26.92 22.81 -17.61
N VAL A 50 -27.85 22.85 -16.65
CA VAL A 50 -27.96 21.83 -15.59
C VAL A 50 -28.26 20.46 -16.20
N LEU A 51 -29.19 20.38 -17.16
CA LEU A 51 -29.52 19.12 -17.83
C LEU A 51 -28.33 18.59 -18.63
N LEU A 52 -27.64 19.43 -19.38
CA LEU A 52 -26.43 19.07 -20.11
C LEU A 52 -25.33 18.55 -19.17
N PHE A 53 -25.12 19.22 -18.03
CA PHE A 53 -24.19 18.79 -16.99
C PHE A 53 -24.56 17.42 -16.41
N LEU A 54 -25.84 17.21 -16.07
CA LEU A 54 -26.32 15.91 -15.55
C LEU A 54 -26.17 14.79 -16.59
N THR A 55 -26.52 15.05 -17.86
CA THR A 55 -26.32 14.05 -18.92
C THR A 55 -24.84 13.74 -19.15
N GLY A 56 -23.97 14.76 -19.16
CA GLY A 56 -22.52 14.57 -19.30
C GLY A 56 -21.92 13.79 -18.13
N PHE A 57 -22.38 14.06 -16.91
CA PHE A 57 -22.01 13.31 -15.71
C PHE A 57 -22.38 11.83 -15.81
N ILE A 58 -23.63 11.53 -16.19
CA ILE A 58 -24.13 10.16 -16.32
C ILE A 58 -23.36 9.40 -17.41
N LEU A 59 -23.12 10.03 -18.57
CA LEU A 59 -22.35 9.41 -19.65
C LEU A 59 -20.88 9.17 -19.25
N ALA A 60 -20.28 10.06 -18.47
CA ALA A 60 -18.89 9.93 -18.05
C ALA A 60 -18.68 8.90 -16.93
N GLY A 61 -19.73 8.47 -16.23
CA GLY A 61 -19.64 7.50 -15.12
C GLY A 61 -18.75 7.95 -13.94
N LYS A 62 -18.42 9.24 -13.85
CA LYS A 62 -17.50 9.82 -12.85
C LYS A 62 -18.21 10.85 -12.00
N ASN A 63 -18.05 10.87 -10.67
CA ASN A 63 -18.67 11.83 -9.73
C ASN A 63 -18.81 13.27 -10.31
N PRO A 64 -19.99 13.93 -10.21
CA PRO A 64 -20.24 15.23 -10.84
C PRO A 64 -19.28 16.32 -10.34
N LEU A 65 -18.81 16.22 -9.10
CA LEU A 65 -17.86 17.16 -8.53
C LEU A 65 -16.45 17.04 -9.15
N LYS A 66 -16.09 15.85 -9.67
CA LYS A 66 -14.83 15.68 -10.41
C LYS A 66 -14.88 16.41 -11.75
N LEU A 67 -16.00 16.34 -12.47
CA LEU A 67 -16.18 17.04 -13.76
C LEU A 67 -16.00 18.56 -13.68
N LEU A 68 -16.21 19.17 -12.51
CA LEU A 68 -16.02 20.61 -12.29
C LEU A 68 -14.55 21.01 -12.13
N ILE A 69 -13.66 20.05 -11.90
CA ILE A 69 -12.22 20.30 -11.74
C ILE A 69 -11.53 19.97 -13.07
N PRO A 70 -10.97 20.96 -13.78
CA PRO A 70 -10.28 20.72 -15.03
C PRO A 70 -9.13 19.72 -14.82
N PHE A 71 -8.90 18.86 -15.83
CA PHE A 71 -7.87 17.80 -15.86
C PHE A 71 -8.09 16.57 -14.96
N THR A 72 -9.19 16.46 -14.21
CA THR A 72 -9.47 15.23 -13.41
C THR A 72 -10.23 14.14 -14.19
N LEU A 73 -10.72 14.47 -15.38
CA LEU A 73 -11.39 13.52 -16.27
C LEU A 73 -10.43 12.50 -16.87
N TYR A 74 -9.17 12.87 -17.02
CA TYR A 74 -8.12 11.98 -17.45
C TYR A 74 -7.43 11.48 -16.20
N ASP A 75 -7.68 10.22 -15.82
CA ASP A 75 -6.77 9.54 -14.92
C ASP A 75 -5.47 9.40 -15.70
N LEU A 76 -4.51 10.30 -15.46
CA LEU A 76 -3.15 10.10 -15.95
C LEU A 76 -2.76 8.69 -15.50
N PRO A 77 -2.24 7.83 -16.40
CA PRO A 77 -1.79 6.52 -15.99
C PRO A 77 -0.69 6.73 -14.97
N ASN A 78 -1.01 6.59 -13.69
CA ASN A 78 -0.03 6.48 -12.64
C ASN A 78 0.55 5.06 -12.76
N MET A 79 1.41 4.89 -13.77
CA MET A 79 2.15 3.66 -13.98
C MET A 79 3.08 3.54 -12.79
N ASP A 80 2.67 2.73 -11.82
CA ASP A 80 3.51 2.37 -10.69
C ASP A 80 4.77 1.68 -11.27
N PRO A 81 5.96 2.31 -11.19
CA PRO A 81 7.17 1.76 -11.80
C PRO A 81 7.69 0.52 -11.04
N ARG A 82 7.10 0.23 -9.87
CA ARG A 82 7.46 -0.90 -9.03
C ARG A 82 7.01 -2.22 -9.65
N LYS A 83 7.89 -3.22 -9.60
CA LYS A 83 7.63 -4.57 -10.07
C LYS A 83 7.20 -5.45 -8.90
N GLU A 84 6.26 -6.37 -9.14
CA GLU A 84 5.91 -7.39 -8.14
C GLU A 84 7.05 -8.42 -8.08
N ILE A 85 7.66 -8.54 -6.90
CA ILE A 85 8.74 -9.48 -6.61
C ILE A 85 8.40 -10.29 -5.36
N VAL A 86 9.07 -11.43 -5.21
CA VAL A 86 8.97 -12.25 -4.00
C VAL A 86 10.04 -11.83 -3.00
N ILE A 87 9.60 -11.49 -1.79
CA ILE A 87 10.44 -11.16 -0.64
C ILE A 87 10.09 -12.13 0.47
N TYR A 88 11.10 -12.63 1.17
CA TYR A 88 10.87 -13.51 2.31
C TYR A 88 10.69 -12.70 3.58
N GLY A 89 9.57 -12.89 4.26
CA GLY A 89 9.33 -12.42 5.62
C GLY A 89 9.49 -13.56 6.63
N SER A 90 9.51 -13.27 7.93
CA SER A 90 9.59 -14.31 8.97
C SER A 90 8.64 -14.07 10.13
N ASN A 91 8.25 -15.15 10.81
CA ASN A 91 7.58 -15.09 12.12
C ASN A 91 8.52 -14.69 13.28
N GLY A 92 9.81 -14.49 12.99
CA GLY A 92 10.85 -14.16 13.96
C GLY A 92 11.26 -15.31 14.87
N GLU A 93 10.89 -16.54 14.50
CA GLU A 93 11.23 -17.79 15.20
C GLU A 93 11.97 -18.77 14.26
N GLY A 94 12.59 -18.23 13.20
CA GLY A 94 13.42 -18.99 12.25
C GLY A 94 12.70 -19.48 11.00
N GLU A 95 11.36 -19.40 10.94
CA GLU A 95 10.62 -19.76 9.72
C GLU A 95 10.47 -18.55 8.80
N VAL A 96 10.66 -18.77 7.49
CA VAL A 96 10.55 -17.73 6.45
C VAL A 96 9.45 -18.08 5.45
N PHE A 97 8.74 -17.06 4.97
CA PHE A 97 7.58 -17.19 4.09
C PHE A 97 7.72 -16.25 2.91
N ALA A 98 7.42 -16.74 1.71
CA ALA A 98 7.38 -15.93 0.50
C ALA A 98 6.20 -14.95 0.51
N VAL A 99 6.49 -13.67 0.31
CA VAL A 99 5.52 -12.58 0.25
C VAL A 99 5.72 -11.84 -1.06
N LYS A 100 4.64 -11.63 -1.81
CA LYS A 100 4.69 -10.80 -3.02
C LYS A 100 4.56 -9.34 -2.64
N ARG A 101 5.52 -8.52 -3.05
CA ARG A 101 5.53 -7.08 -2.80
C ARG A 101 5.93 -6.31 -4.06
N LYS A 102 5.38 -5.11 -4.22
CA LYS A 102 5.83 -4.17 -5.24
C LYS A 102 7.06 -3.40 -4.77
N VAL A 103 8.20 -3.64 -5.42
CA VAL A 103 9.47 -2.96 -5.13
C VAL A 103 9.97 -2.20 -6.34
N LEU A 104 10.59 -1.04 -6.09
CA LEU A 104 11.25 -0.26 -7.11
C LEU A 104 12.67 -0.80 -7.32
N LEU A 105 12.86 -1.56 -8.39
CA LEU A 105 14.20 -2.01 -8.82
C LEU A 105 14.55 -1.28 -10.11
N SER A 106 15.72 -0.63 -10.12
CA SER A 106 16.17 0.15 -11.28
C SER A 106 16.60 -0.77 -12.42
N GLY A 107 17.29 -1.88 -12.10
CA GLY A 107 17.89 -2.79 -13.07
C GLY A 107 19.20 -2.27 -13.67
N GLU A 108 19.57 -1.02 -13.42
CA GLU A 108 20.80 -0.40 -13.94
C GLU A 108 22.03 -0.73 -13.08
N ASP A 109 21.88 -0.76 -11.75
CA ASP A 109 22.95 -1.05 -10.81
C ASP A 109 22.59 -2.22 -9.90
N PHE A 110 23.31 -3.34 -10.10
CA PHE A 110 23.18 -4.54 -9.28
C PHE A 110 23.37 -4.27 -7.78
N ARG A 111 24.31 -3.39 -7.40
CA ARG A 111 24.56 -3.10 -5.99
C ARG A 111 23.39 -2.35 -5.36
N HIS A 112 22.84 -1.38 -6.08
CA HIS A 112 21.66 -0.65 -5.65
C HIS A 112 20.46 -1.59 -5.48
N ASP A 113 20.20 -2.44 -6.47
CA ASP A 113 19.07 -3.38 -6.41
C ASP A 113 19.23 -4.40 -5.27
N VAL A 114 20.44 -4.95 -5.06
CA VAL A 114 20.73 -5.82 -3.88
C VAL A 114 20.48 -5.06 -2.58
N LEU A 115 20.97 -3.83 -2.45
CA LEU A 115 20.78 -3.02 -1.24
C LEU A 115 19.30 -2.74 -0.96
N THR A 116 18.54 -2.44 -2.01
CA THR A 116 17.09 -2.24 -1.94
C THR A 116 16.37 -3.51 -1.49
N LEU A 117 16.72 -4.68 -2.05
CA LEU A 117 16.16 -5.96 -1.62
C LEU A 117 16.47 -6.27 -0.15
N VAL A 118 17.70 -6.01 0.29
CA VAL A 118 18.08 -6.15 1.71
C VAL A 118 17.22 -5.26 2.59
N GLY A 119 16.98 -4.00 2.22
CA GLY A 119 16.12 -3.09 2.96
C GLY A 119 14.67 -3.54 3.04
N GLU A 120 14.11 -3.98 1.92
CA GLU A 120 12.71 -4.39 1.82
C GLU A 120 12.38 -5.61 2.69
N THR A 121 13.34 -6.48 2.98
CA THR A 121 13.14 -7.61 3.93
C THR A 121 12.90 -7.14 5.37
N GLY A 122 13.43 -5.98 5.76
CA GLY A 122 13.20 -5.35 7.07
C GLY A 122 11.88 -4.60 7.17
N GLU A 123 11.25 -4.30 6.02
CA GLU A 123 10.01 -3.53 5.98
C GLU A 123 8.79 -4.37 6.37
N SER A 124 7.94 -3.78 7.21
CA SER A 124 6.80 -4.48 7.81
C SER A 124 5.72 -4.80 6.77
N SER A 125 5.31 -6.07 6.69
CA SER A 125 4.27 -6.51 5.75
C SER A 125 2.84 -6.12 6.17
N TYR A 126 2.63 -5.72 7.43
CA TYR A 126 1.29 -5.42 7.96
C TYR A 126 0.58 -4.21 7.33
N PHE A 127 1.33 -3.24 6.82
CA PHE A 127 0.79 -2.02 6.23
C PHE A 127 0.77 -2.05 4.70
N ASP A 128 1.19 -3.16 4.11
CA ASP A 128 1.26 -3.29 2.66
C ASP A 128 -0.08 -3.78 2.10
N PRO A 129 -0.86 -2.94 1.40
CA PRO A 129 -2.14 -3.34 0.83
C PRO A 129 -1.99 -4.38 -0.30
N THR A 130 -0.76 -4.61 -0.79
CA THR A 130 -0.47 -5.63 -1.80
C THR A 130 -0.34 -7.04 -1.22
N VAL A 131 -0.15 -7.17 0.10
CA VAL A 131 -0.07 -8.46 0.78
C VAL A 131 -1.48 -8.93 1.14
N PRO A 132 -1.92 -10.11 0.64
CA PRO A 132 -3.27 -10.59 0.93
C PRO A 132 -3.40 -10.94 2.42
N ASN A 133 -4.15 -10.13 3.18
CA ASN A 133 -4.50 -10.34 4.60
C ASN A 133 -5.33 -11.62 4.89
N ALA A 134 -5.57 -12.45 3.87
CA ALA A 134 -6.47 -13.60 3.93
C ALA A 134 -5.83 -14.86 4.55
N SER A 135 -4.50 -15.02 4.50
CA SER A 135 -3.84 -16.21 5.06
C SER A 135 -3.42 -15.97 6.52
N ALA A 136 -3.61 -16.97 7.38
CA ALA A 136 -3.20 -16.91 8.78
C ALA A 136 -1.66 -16.76 8.94
N GLN A 137 -0.90 -17.18 7.93
CA GLN A 137 0.56 -17.10 7.91
C GLN A 137 1.05 -15.65 7.89
N PHE A 138 0.37 -14.76 7.16
CA PHE A 138 0.78 -13.36 7.04
C PHE A 138 0.48 -12.53 8.30
N ARG A 139 -0.46 -12.96 9.15
CA ARG A 139 -0.77 -12.28 10.42
C ARG A 139 0.36 -12.41 11.46
N ASN A 140 1.18 -13.44 11.34
CA ASN A 140 2.25 -13.74 12.30
C ASN A 140 3.62 -13.21 11.87
N LEU A 141 3.73 -12.54 10.70
CA LEU A 141 4.99 -12.01 10.19
C LEU A 141 5.51 -10.83 11.01
N LYS A 142 6.59 -11.01 11.76
CA LYS A 142 7.16 -9.92 12.56
C LYS A 142 7.91 -8.93 11.67
N LYS A 143 8.00 -7.68 12.13
CA LYS A 143 8.93 -6.71 11.53
C LYS A 143 10.36 -7.17 11.82
N LEU A 144 11.12 -7.42 10.76
CA LEU A 144 12.52 -7.82 10.87
C LEU A 144 13.42 -6.60 11.03
N PRO A 145 14.57 -6.75 11.70
CA PRO A 145 15.57 -5.70 11.73
C PRO A 145 16.07 -5.39 10.31
N ASN A 146 16.13 -4.10 9.97
CA ASN A 146 16.62 -3.67 8.67
C ASN A 146 18.15 -3.73 8.63
N LEU A 147 18.69 -4.59 7.77
CA LEU A 147 20.13 -4.77 7.60
C LEU A 147 20.77 -3.79 6.60
N GLN A 148 19.97 -3.04 5.86
CA GLN A 148 20.43 -2.14 4.78
C GLN A 148 21.50 -1.15 5.28
N ASP A 149 21.26 -0.50 6.41
CA ASP A 149 22.18 0.48 6.99
C ASP A 149 23.49 -0.13 7.51
N SER A 150 23.52 -1.46 7.68
CA SER A 150 24.73 -2.17 8.06
C SER A 150 25.61 -2.52 6.86
N VAL A 151 25.09 -2.52 5.62
CA VAL A 151 25.87 -2.87 4.43
C VAL A 151 26.89 -1.79 4.11
N ILE A 152 28.17 -2.13 4.23
CA ILE A 152 29.31 -1.29 3.84
C ILE A 152 29.56 -1.39 2.34
N SER A 153 29.58 -2.63 1.83
CA SER A 153 29.92 -2.88 0.43
C SER A 153 29.36 -4.20 -0.09
N ILE A 154 29.17 -4.23 -1.41
CA ILE A 154 28.55 -5.34 -2.13
C ILE A 154 29.48 -5.71 -3.30
N TRP A 155 29.94 -6.96 -3.32
CA TRP A 155 30.74 -7.50 -4.42
C TRP A 155 30.08 -8.71 -5.04
N LYS A 156 30.01 -8.74 -6.37
CA LYS A 156 29.61 -9.91 -7.15
C LYS A 156 30.83 -10.48 -7.86
N ARG A 157 31.10 -11.77 -7.67
CA ARG A 157 32.20 -12.52 -8.32
C ARG A 157 31.64 -13.80 -8.92
N GLY A 158 31.19 -13.73 -10.17
CA GLY A 158 30.50 -14.86 -10.82
C GLY A 158 29.19 -15.19 -10.09
N ASP A 159 29.11 -16.41 -9.55
CA ASP A 159 27.96 -16.94 -8.80
C ASP A 159 27.98 -16.61 -7.30
N LEU A 160 29.03 -15.93 -6.83
CA LEU A 160 29.22 -15.53 -5.43
C LEU A 160 28.87 -14.06 -5.22
N LEU A 161 27.99 -13.80 -4.25
CA LEU A 161 27.72 -12.48 -3.69
C LEU A 161 28.38 -12.35 -2.32
N ILE A 162 29.17 -11.29 -2.12
CA ILE A 162 29.79 -10.97 -0.84
C ILE A 162 29.13 -9.69 -0.31
N LEU A 163 28.53 -9.78 0.88
CA LEU A 163 27.93 -8.67 1.61
C LEU A 163 28.80 -8.33 2.82
N ASP A 164 29.45 -7.18 2.78
CA ASP A 164 30.22 -6.69 3.93
C ASP A 164 29.36 -5.77 4.79
N LEU A 165 29.34 -6.07 6.09
CA LEU A 165 28.46 -5.45 7.04
C LEU A 165 29.26 -4.80 8.17
N ARG A 166 28.78 -3.67 8.67
CA ARG A 166 29.35 -2.98 9.81
C ARG A 166 28.86 -3.62 11.10
N LYS A 167 29.75 -4.33 11.79
CA LYS A 167 29.49 -4.95 13.10
C LYS A 167 28.85 -3.99 14.10
N SER A 168 29.39 -2.78 14.25
CA SER A 168 28.85 -1.79 15.20
C SER A 168 27.40 -1.37 14.88
N THR A 169 27.01 -1.31 13.60
CA THR A 169 25.62 -1.00 13.23
C THR A 169 24.69 -2.14 13.62
N ILE A 170 25.12 -3.39 13.45
CA ILE A 170 24.32 -4.56 13.85
C ILE A 170 24.16 -4.62 15.38
N GLU A 171 25.23 -4.34 16.12
CA GLU A 171 25.20 -4.27 17.59
C GLU A 171 24.26 -3.16 18.09
N ASN A 172 24.30 -1.98 17.48
CA ASN A 172 23.36 -0.89 17.80
C ASN A 172 21.91 -1.27 17.47
N LEU A 173 21.70 -1.94 16.34
CA LEU A 173 20.39 -2.42 15.96
C LEU A 173 19.86 -3.47 16.96
N LEU A 174 20.73 -4.33 17.50
CA LEU A 174 20.40 -5.25 18.60
C LEU A 174 20.02 -4.50 19.88
N SER A 175 20.74 -3.43 20.25
CA SER A 175 20.41 -2.64 21.45
C SER A 175 19.05 -1.96 21.33
N ASP A 176 18.75 -1.39 20.15
CA ASP A 176 17.55 -0.60 19.91
C ASP A 176 16.26 -1.43 19.84
N MET A 177 16.38 -2.73 19.56
CA MET A 177 15.23 -3.64 19.58
C MET A 177 14.59 -3.71 20.97
N LYS A 178 13.28 -3.48 21.02
CA LYS A 178 12.49 -3.57 22.25
C LYS A 178 11.66 -4.86 22.22
N PHE A 179 11.89 -5.73 23.18
CA PHE A 179 11.08 -6.93 23.39
C PHE A 179 10.34 -6.83 24.72
N ARG A 180 9.07 -7.21 24.69
CA ARG A 180 8.27 -7.41 25.90
C ARG A 180 8.19 -8.90 26.19
N ILE A 181 8.47 -9.30 27.42
CA ILE A 181 8.16 -10.64 27.92
C ILE A 181 6.78 -10.58 28.57
N ASP A 182 5.95 -11.60 28.36
CA ASP A 182 4.65 -11.70 29.03
C ASP A 182 4.81 -11.72 30.55
N TYR A 183 4.00 -10.93 31.25
CA TYR A 183 4.12 -10.75 32.70
C TYR A 183 3.94 -12.03 33.51
N THR A 184 3.12 -12.96 33.02
CA THR A 184 2.88 -14.26 33.67
C THR A 184 4.09 -15.19 33.60
N TYR A 185 4.91 -15.05 32.55
CA TYR A 185 6.17 -15.78 32.40
C TYR A 185 7.31 -15.04 33.11
N ALA A 186 7.32 -13.70 33.02
CA ALA A 186 8.30 -12.85 33.67
C ALA A 186 8.22 -12.90 35.21
N SER A 187 7.05 -13.14 35.81
CA SER A 187 6.91 -13.24 37.27
C SER A 187 7.63 -14.46 37.87
N GLN A 188 8.03 -15.42 37.05
CA GLN A 188 8.72 -16.65 37.46
C GLN A 188 10.24 -16.60 37.24
N MET A 189 10.77 -15.51 36.67
CA MET A 189 12.18 -15.36 36.29
C MET A 189 12.88 -14.28 37.10
N THR A 190 14.17 -14.45 37.37
CA THR A 190 15.02 -13.36 37.89
C THR A 190 15.27 -12.30 36.81
N GLU A 191 15.72 -11.11 37.18
CA GLU A 191 16.03 -10.05 36.21
C GLU A 191 17.14 -10.46 35.23
N GLU A 192 18.14 -11.22 35.69
CA GLU A 192 19.21 -11.75 34.86
C GLU A 192 18.68 -12.74 33.82
N GLN A 193 17.75 -13.61 34.22
CA GLN A 193 17.11 -14.57 33.33
C GLN A 193 16.22 -13.86 32.29
N LYS A 194 15.52 -12.79 32.67
CA LYS A 194 14.74 -11.96 31.74
C LYS A 194 15.64 -11.28 30.71
N SER A 195 16.74 -10.70 31.16
CA SER A 195 17.75 -10.06 30.30
C SER A 195 18.29 -11.05 29.27
N ALA A 196 18.73 -12.23 29.72
CA ALA A 196 19.26 -13.27 28.84
C ALA A 196 18.21 -13.77 27.82
N GLU A 197 16.94 -13.93 28.23
CA GLU A 197 15.86 -14.35 27.33
C GLU A 197 15.51 -13.27 26.29
N ILE A 198 15.55 -11.99 26.67
CA ILE A 198 15.38 -10.87 25.72
C ILE A 198 16.51 -10.89 24.68
N GLU A 199 17.75 -11.03 25.12
CA GLU A 199 18.92 -11.08 24.24
C GLU A 199 18.82 -12.26 23.27
N ARG A 200 18.47 -13.45 23.77
CA ARG A 200 18.22 -14.64 22.95
C ARG A 200 17.17 -14.37 21.87
N LYS A 201 16.03 -13.76 22.22
CA LYS A 201 14.96 -13.43 21.26
C LYS A 201 15.40 -12.41 20.21
N LYS A 202 16.20 -11.41 20.60
CA LYS A 202 16.80 -10.43 19.67
C LYS A 202 17.70 -11.13 18.64
N LEU A 203 18.56 -12.05 19.10
CA LEU A 203 19.48 -12.79 18.25
C LEU A 203 18.75 -13.76 17.30
N VAL A 204 17.66 -14.40 17.75
CA VAL A 204 16.81 -15.23 16.89
C VAL A 204 16.11 -14.40 15.82
N LEU A 205 15.60 -13.22 16.17
CA LEU A 205 14.98 -12.31 15.22
C LEU A 205 16.00 -11.81 14.16
N LEU A 206 17.22 -11.47 14.61
CA LEU A 206 18.31 -11.10 13.72
C LEU A 206 18.72 -12.26 12.79
N SER A 207 18.82 -13.48 13.33
CA SER A 207 19.09 -14.69 12.53
C SER A 207 18.02 -14.91 11.45
N SER A 208 16.76 -14.64 11.78
CA SER A 208 15.65 -14.73 10.84
C SER A 208 15.73 -13.66 9.75
N ALA A 209 16.27 -12.47 10.05
CA ALA A 209 16.50 -11.43 9.07
C ALA A 209 17.59 -11.79 8.05
N PHE A 210 18.71 -12.36 8.51
CA PHE A 210 19.75 -12.87 7.62
C PHE A 210 19.22 -13.97 6.69
N LEU A 211 18.47 -14.93 7.24
CA LEU A 211 17.84 -15.99 6.44
C LEU A 211 16.83 -15.44 5.43
N ALA A 212 16.02 -14.46 5.81
CA ALA A 212 15.07 -13.79 4.91
C ALA A 212 15.78 -13.07 3.75
N VAL A 213 16.88 -12.36 4.05
CA VAL A 213 17.73 -11.72 3.05
C VAL A 213 18.33 -12.75 2.11
N GLU A 214 18.92 -13.83 2.64
CA GLU A 214 19.51 -14.91 1.86
C GLU A 214 18.50 -15.47 0.84
N LYS A 215 17.31 -15.87 1.31
CA LYS A 215 16.27 -16.44 0.44
C LYS A 215 15.75 -15.44 -0.59
N THR A 216 15.59 -14.18 -0.21
CA THR A 216 15.16 -13.12 -1.15
C THR A 216 16.18 -12.91 -2.26
N LEU A 217 17.46 -12.87 -1.94
CA LEU A 217 18.53 -12.67 -2.93
C LEU A 217 18.67 -13.88 -3.86
N PHE A 218 18.59 -15.10 -3.33
CA PHE A 218 18.59 -16.30 -4.17
C PHE A 218 17.35 -16.39 -5.07
N GLU A 219 16.18 -16.02 -4.60
CA GLU A 219 14.97 -16.03 -5.41
C GLU A 219 15.07 -15.04 -6.57
N HIS A 220 15.64 -13.85 -6.33
CA HIS A 220 15.70 -12.78 -7.33
C HIS A 220 16.82 -12.99 -8.37
N TYR A 221 17.98 -13.49 -7.95
CA TYR A 221 19.15 -13.65 -8.82
C TYR A 221 19.42 -15.11 -9.12
N SER A 222 18.91 -15.59 -10.25
CA SER A 222 19.06 -16.99 -10.68
C SER A 222 20.50 -17.44 -10.93
N ASP A 223 21.41 -16.49 -11.17
CA ASP A 223 22.83 -16.72 -11.41
C ASP A 223 23.68 -16.72 -10.12
N LEU A 224 23.09 -16.35 -8.97
CA LEU A 224 23.73 -16.49 -7.67
C LEU A 224 23.47 -17.88 -7.09
N ASN A 225 24.55 -18.58 -6.75
CA ASN A 225 24.49 -19.86 -6.05
C ASN A 225 25.06 -19.77 -4.63
N ARG A 226 25.85 -18.72 -4.35
CA ARG A 226 26.56 -18.57 -3.08
C ARG A 226 26.47 -17.14 -2.54
N ILE A 227 26.27 -17.02 -1.23
CA ILE A 227 26.31 -15.75 -0.48
C ILE A 227 27.31 -15.89 0.66
N GLU A 228 28.20 -14.91 0.81
CA GLU A 228 29.17 -14.80 1.91
C GLU A 228 28.94 -13.49 2.64
N TYR A 229 28.82 -13.56 3.97
CA TYR A 229 28.75 -12.39 4.83
C TYR A 229 30.14 -12.07 5.39
N ARG A 230 30.46 -10.77 5.47
CA ARG A 230 31.65 -10.26 6.14
C ARG A 230 31.28 -9.22 7.16
N LEU A 231 32.09 -9.13 8.21
CA LEU A 231 31.96 -8.12 9.26
C LEU A 231 33.18 -7.21 9.23
N GLY A 232 33.05 -6.04 8.61
CA GLY A 232 34.15 -5.09 8.45
C GLY A 232 35.32 -5.65 7.61
N GLY A 233 35.00 -6.49 6.62
CA GLY A 233 35.97 -7.11 5.72
C GLY A 233 36.45 -8.51 6.13
N GLU A 234 36.16 -8.97 7.35
CA GLU A 234 36.57 -10.27 7.88
C GLU A 234 35.42 -11.29 7.90
N GLN A 235 35.75 -12.57 7.72
CA GLN A 235 34.81 -13.66 8.00
C GLN A 235 34.75 -13.88 9.51
N ALA A 236 33.65 -13.46 10.11
CA ALA A 236 33.45 -13.54 11.54
C ALA A 236 31.97 -13.74 11.86
N ASP A 237 31.71 -14.33 13.02
CA ASP A 237 30.36 -14.50 13.55
C ASP A 237 30.06 -13.47 14.65
N LEU A 238 28.77 -13.21 14.85
CA LEU A 238 28.27 -12.47 16.00
C LEU A 238 28.03 -13.45 17.16
N PRO A 239 28.56 -13.20 18.36
CA PRO A 239 28.33 -14.06 19.52
C PRO A 239 26.83 -14.29 19.77
N GLY A 240 26.44 -15.56 19.93
CA GLY A 240 25.05 -15.95 20.23
C GLY A 240 24.09 -15.95 19.03
N LEU A 241 24.53 -15.53 17.84
CA LEU A 241 23.73 -15.63 16.63
C LEU A 241 23.62 -17.10 16.21
N THR A 242 22.41 -17.58 15.95
CA THR A 242 22.19 -18.97 15.49
C THR A 242 22.53 -19.13 14.02
N TYR A 243 22.36 -18.08 13.24
CA TYR A 243 22.77 -18.02 11.84
C TYR A 243 24.28 -17.79 11.72
N LEU A 244 25.00 -18.69 11.05
CA LEU A 244 26.47 -18.64 10.91
C LEU A 244 26.89 -17.73 9.74
N LEU A 245 27.35 -16.51 10.05
CA LEU A 245 27.79 -15.51 9.06
C LEU A 245 29.13 -15.84 8.43
N SER A 246 30.01 -16.53 9.18
CA SER A 246 31.32 -16.95 8.71
C SER A 246 31.27 -18.05 7.63
N SER A 247 30.11 -18.68 7.47
CA SER A 247 29.90 -19.75 6.50
C SER A 247 29.55 -19.22 5.09
N VAL A 248 29.88 -20.00 4.06
CA VAL A 248 29.39 -19.73 2.70
C VAL A 248 28.03 -20.38 2.53
N HIS A 249 27.02 -19.55 2.32
CA HIS A 249 25.64 -19.97 2.16
C HIS A 249 25.40 -20.38 0.72
N SER A 250 24.87 -21.58 0.51
CA SER A 250 24.53 -22.08 -0.83
C SER A 250 23.02 -22.24 -0.96
N ARG A 251 22.52 -22.11 -2.19
CA ARG A 251 21.10 -22.27 -2.52
C ARG A 251 20.55 -23.63 -2.11
#